data_AF-A0A1C2HT76-F1
#
_entry.id   AF-A0A1C2HT76-F1
#
_cell.length_a   1.000
_cell.length_b   1.000
_cell.length_c   1.000
_cell.angle_alpha   90.00
_cell.angle_beta   90.00
_cell.angle_gamma   90.00
#
_symmetry.space_group_name_H-M   'P 1'
#
loop_
_entity.id
_entity.type
_entity.pdbx_description
1 polymer ?
#
loop_
_entity_poly.entity_id
_entity_poly.type
_entity_poly.pdbx_seq_one_letter_code
_entity_poly.pdbx_strand_id
1 'polypeptide(L)' 'MANGFRTGVEVSDTMVHGGPYPGSTNFGATSVGTLSIRRFLRPLCYKNIPNGVLPGDIIDESNT' A
#
# COMPACT_ATOMS: atom_id res chain seq x y z
N MET A 1 0.09 12.23 18.98
CA MET A 1 0.74 12.09 20.31
C MET A 1 0.15 13.13 21.23
N ALA A 2 -0.53 12.71 22.29
CA ALA A 2 -0.78 13.58 23.42
C ALA A 2 0.18 13.15 24.53
N ASN A 3 1.11 14.03 24.93
CA ASN A 3 1.99 13.90 26.10
C ASN A 3 3.13 12.84 26.05
N GLY A 4 3.73 12.59 24.88
CA GLY A 4 4.89 11.69 24.73
C GLY A 4 5.94 12.22 23.75
N PHE A 5 7.14 11.63 23.74
CA PHE A 5 8.24 12.02 22.84
C PHE A 5 8.11 11.39 21.44
N ARG A 6 8.57 12.10 20.41
CA ARG A 6 8.47 11.71 18.99
C ARG A 6 9.47 10.64 18.52
N THR A 7 10.30 10.09 19.41
CA THR A 7 11.40 9.17 19.03
C THR A 7 10.92 7.75 18.74
N GLY A 8 9.81 7.32 19.35
CA GLY A 8 9.22 6.01 19.09
C GLY A 8 8.52 5.97 17.73
N VAL A 9 8.91 5.02 16.88
CA VAL A 9 8.24 4.70 15.61
C VAL A 9 7.70 3.28 15.71
N GLU A 10 6.41 3.15 16.01
CA GLU A 10 5.69 1.88 16.02
C GLU A 10 5.56 1.27 14.61
N VAL A 11 5.67 -0.05 14.50
CA VAL A 11 5.42 -0.78 13.25
C VAL A 11 3.99 -1.33 13.28
N SER A 12 3.03 -0.53 12.85
CA SER A 12 1.60 -0.87 12.85
C SER A 12 0.90 -0.40 11.58
N ASP A 13 -0.36 -0.78 11.39
CA ASP A 13 -1.16 -0.41 10.21
C ASP A 13 -1.41 1.10 10.09
N THR A 14 -1.47 1.78 11.23
CA THR A 14 -1.82 3.21 11.31
C THR A 14 -0.61 4.14 11.20
N MET A 15 0.61 3.61 11.12
CA MET A 15 1.84 4.41 11.10
C MET A 15 1.96 5.26 9.83
N VAL A 16 2.36 6.53 10.03
CA VAL A 16 2.71 7.48 8.95
C VAL A 16 4.12 7.99 9.20
N HIS A 17 5.13 7.29 8.67
CA HIS A 17 6.53 7.71 8.68
C HIS A 17 6.90 8.34 7.34
N GLY A 18 6.96 9.68 7.33
CA GLY A 18 7.16 10.49 6.14
C GLY A 18 6.69 11.92 6.39
N GLY A 19 6.36 12.65 5.33
CA GLY A 19 5.84 14.01 5.41
C GLY A 19 6.14 14.82 4.15
N PRO A 20 5.80 16.11 4.12
CA PRO A 20 6.21 17.01 3.04
C PRO A 20 7.74 17.05 2.89
N TYR A 21 8.22 17.41 1.70
CA TYR A 21 9.65 17.63 1.46
C TYR A 21 10.22 18.66 2.48
N PRO A 22 11.39 18.41 3.10
CA PRO A 22 12.35 17.32 2.85
C PRO A 22 12.13 16.04 3.67
N GLY A 23 11.08 15.95 4.49
CA GLY A 23 10.79 14.78 5.33
C GLY A 23 10.46 13.50 4.53
N SER A 24 10.11 13.63 3.26
CA SER A 24 10.01 12.55 2.28
C SER A 24 10.19 13.12 0.87
N THR A 25 10.66 12.29 -0.06
CA THR A 25 10.61 12.56 -1.52
C THR A 25 9.40 11.90 -2.18
N ASN A 26 8.62 11.13 -1.42
CA ASN A 26 7.47 10.39 -1.90
C ASN A 26 6.18 11.06 -1.42
N PHE A 27 5.37 11.54 -2.36
CA PHE A 27 4.14 12.29 -2.09
C PHE A 27 3.04 11.40 -1.49
N GLY A 28 2.80 11.57 -0.18
CA GLY A 28 1.67 10.94 0.51
C GLY A 28 1.88 9.48 0.95
N ALA A 29 3.05 8.90 0.72
CA ALA A 29 3.38 7.54 1.17
C ALA A 29 4.00 7.50 2.57
N THR A 30 3.92 6.34 3.22
CA THR A 30 4.67 6.02 4.45
C THR A 30 5.81 5.04 4.13
N SER A 31 6.94 5.18 4.82
CA SER A 31 8.07 4.25 4.72
C SER A 31 8.08 3.16 5.80
N VAL A 32 7.24 3.28 6.84
CA VAL A 32 7.04 2.30 7.92
C VAL A 32 5.55 1.96 8.07
N GLY A 33 5.25 0.75 8.53
CA GLY A 33 3.87 0.25 8.64
C GLY A 33 3.41 -0.46 7.37
N THR A 34 2.26 -1.13 7.44
CA THR A 34 1.79 -2.04 6.38
C THR A 34 1.47 -1.31 5.07
N LEU A 35 1.00 -0.06 5.13
CA LEU A 35 0.75 0.76 3.93
C LEU A 35 2.01 1.07 3.11
N SER A 36 3.21 0.87 3.67
CA SER A 36 4.47 1.10 2.95
C SER A 36 4.67 0.16 1.75
N ILE A 37 3.98 -0.99 1.70
CA ILE A 37 4.01 -1.94 0.57
C ILE A 37 3.51 -1.31 -0.72
N ARG A 38 2.55 -0.37 -0.63
CA ARG A 38 1.94 0.28 -1.81
C ARG A 38 2.94 1.06 -2.66
N ARG A 39 4.11 1.41 -2.11
CA ARG A 39 5.21 2.05 -2.86
C ARG A 39 5.79 1.17 -3.96
N PHE A 40 5.58 -0.14 -3.88
CA PHE A 40 6.11 -1.13 -4.81
C PHE A 40 5.02 -1.80 -5.66
N LEU A 41 3.77 -1.34 -5.52
CA LEU A 41 2.64 -1.84 -6.29
C LEU A 41 2.28 -0.85 -7.39
N ARG A 42 1.79 -1.37 -8.51
CA ARG A 42 1.21 -0.58 -9.60
C ARG A 42 -0.09 -1.24 -10.05
N PRO A 43 -1.22 -0.52 -10.06
CA PRO A 43 -2.49 -1.09 -10.49
C PRO A 43 -2.48 -1.41 -11.99
N LEU A 44 -3.19 -2.48 -12.36
CA LEU A 44 -3.46 -2.92 -13.72
C LEU A 44 -4.96 -3.19 -13.90
N CYS A 45 -5.50 -2.87 -15.07
CA CYS A 45 -6.91 -3.09 -15.39
C CYS A 45 -7.03 -4.15 -16.49
N TYR A 46 -7.90 -5.15 -16.29
CA TYR A 46 -8.17 -6.21 -17.24
C TYR A 46 -9.64 -6.12 -17.70
N LYS A 47 -9.89 -6.16 -19.01
CA LYS A 47 -11.24 -6.07 -19.59
C LYS A 47 -11.40 -7.11 -20.71
N ASN A 48 -12.48 -7.89 -20.66
CA ASN A 48 -12.80 -8.92 -21.65
C ASN A 48 -11.64 -9.90 -21.91
N ILE A 49 -10.98 -10.35 -20.84
CA ILE A 49 -9.89 -11.31 -20.88
C ILE A 49 -10.45 -12.69 -20.48
N PRO A 50 -10.13 -13.78 -21.20
CA PRO A 50 -10.62 -15.11 -20.84
C PRO A 50 -10.00 -15.62 -19.53
N ASN A 51 -10.76 -16.37 -18.75
CA ASN A 51 -10.36 -16.82 -17.40
C ASN A 51 -9.02 -17.58 -17.37
N GLY A 52 -8.72 -18.39 -18.40
CA GLY A 52 -7.49 -19.19 -18.46
C GLY A 52 -6.17 -18.39 -18.54
N VAL A 53 -6.22 -17.07 -18.72
CA VAL A 53 -5.03 -16.20 -18.74
C VAL A 53 -5.11 -15.02 -17.77
N LEU A 54 -6.18 -14.93 -16.97
CA LEU A 54 -6.26 -13.96 -15.88
C LEU A 54 -5.30 -14.38 -14.74
N PRO A 55 -4.73 -13.42 -14.00
CA PRO A 55 -4.07 -13.71 -12.72
C PRO A 55 -5.04 -14.37 -11.74
N GLY A 56 -4.58 -15.38 -11.00
CA GLY A 56 -5.42 -16.14 -10.06
C GLY A 56 -6.16 -15.29 -9.03
N ASP A 57 -5.57 -14.17 -8.61
CA ASP A 57 -6.16 -13.25 -7.62
C ASP A 57 -7.44 -12.54 -8.10
N ILE A 58 -7.76 -12.60 -9.41
CA ILE A 58 -8.93 -11.92 -10.02
C ILE A 58 -9.78 -12.82 -10.91
N ILE A 59 -9.58 -14.13 -10.85
CA ILE A 59 -10.46 -15.10 -11.53
C ILE A 59 -11.77 -15.23 -10.73
N ASP A 60 -12.90 -15.16 -11.42
CA ASP A 60 -14.22 -15.41 -10.82
C ASP A 60 -14.59 -16.89 -10.97
N GLU A 61 -14.47 -17.64 -9.89
CA GLU A 61 -14.82 -19.07 -9.81
C GLU A 61 -16.35 -19.30 -9.79
N SER A 62 -17.17 -18.25 -9.56
CA SER A 62 -18.62 -18.38 -9.48
C SER A 62 -19.32 -18.53 -10.84
N ASN A 63 -18.57 -18.38 -11.93
CA ASN A 63 -19.04 -18.47 -13.31
C ASN A 63 -18.53 -19.74 -14.03
N THR A 64 -18.27 -20.80 -13.26
CA THR A 64 -17.80 -22.12 -13.72
C THR A 64 -18.79 -23.21 -13.38
#